data_AF-A0A422ZFG9-F1
#
_entry.id   AF-A0A422ZFG9-F1
#
_cell.length_a   1.000
_cell.length_b   1.000
_cell.length_c   1.000
_cell.angle_alpha   90.00
_cell.angle_beta   90.00
_cell.angle_gamma   90.00
#
_symmetry.space_group_name_H-M   'P 1'
#
loop_
_entity.id
_entity.type
_entity.pdbx_description
1 polymer ?
#
loop_
_entity_poly.entity_id
_entity_poly.type
_entity_poly.pdbx_seq_one_letter_code
_entity_poly.pdbx_strand_id
1 'polypeptide(L)' 'MFNDAIVYDRYGPPSAVLTLKRLPLAPLAGGRVRVRMRFAPVNPS' A
#
# COMPACT_ATOMS: atom_id res chain seq x y z
N MET A 1 -6.20 -10.67 -9.75
CA MET A 1 -6.72 -9.48 -9.03
C MET A 1 -5.53 -8.67 -8.51
N PHE A 2 -5.60 -7.35 -8.57
CA PHE A 2 -4.47 -6.44 -8.28
C PHE A 2 -4.67 -5.69 -6.96
N ASN A 3 -3.58 -5.23 -6.36
CA ASN A 3 -3.51 -4.33 -5.23
C ASN A 3 -2.77 -3.05 -5.65
N ASP A 4 -3.43 -1.92 -5.49
CA ASP A 4 -2.80 -0.61 -5.66
C ASP A 4 -2.30 -0.13 -4.30
N ALA A 5 -1.06 0.36 -4.25
CA ALA A 5 -0.42 0.81 -3.02
C ALA A 5 0.35 2.11 -3.25
N ILE A 6 0.31 3.00 -2.25
CA ILE A 6 1.17 4.18 -2.18
C ILE A 6 2.46 3.75 -1.47
N VAL A 7 3.61 3.93 -2.12
CA VAL A 7 4.91 3.42 -1.64
C VAL A 7 6.04 4.43 -1.80
N TYR A 8 7.08 4.32 -0.99
CA TYR A 8 8.37 5.01 -1.14
C TYR A 8 9.52 4.00 -1.06
N ASP A 9 10.60 4.23 -1.80
CA ASP A 9 11.83 3.43 -1.79
C ASP A 9 13.06 4.22 -1.30
N ARG A 10 12.89 5.53 -1.10
CA ARG A 10 13.86 6.44 -0.49
C ARG A 10 13.15 7.41 0.44
N TYR A 11 13.87 7.92 1.44
CA TYR A 11 13.37 8.94 2.34
C TYR A 11 13.33 10.33 1.67
N GLY A 12 12.42 11.19 2.12
CA GLY A 12 12.27 12.56 1.64
C GLY A 12 10.85 13.11 1.83
N PRO A 13 10.58 14.34 1.35
CA PRO A 13 9.23 14.92 1.38
C PRO A 13 8.22 14.00 0.67
N PRO A 14 7.04 13.71 1.25
CA PRO A 14 6.04 12.82 0.65
C PRO A 14 5.68 13.18 -0.80
N SER A 15 5.64 14.48 -1.12
CA SER A 15 5.38 15.00 -2.47
C SER A 15 6.43 14.60 -3.52
N ALA A 16 7.64 14.23 -3.11
CA ALA A 16 8.74 13.89 -4.00
C ALA A 16 9.05 12.38 -4.07
N VAL A 17 8.60 11.60 -3.09
CA VAL A 17 9.02 10.20 -2.93
C VAL A 17 7.88 9.18 -3.04
N LEU A 18 6.62 9.60 -2.89
CA LEU A 18 5.49 8.68 -2.98
C LEU A 18 5.14 8.36 -4.43
N THR A 19 4.88 7.08 -4.70
CA THR A 19 4.44 6.59 -6.00
C THR A 19 3.27 5.63 -5.84
N LEU A 20 2.37 5.62 -6.83
CA LEU A 20 1.33 4.61 -6.94
C LEU A 20 1.90 3.38 -7.66
N LYS A 21 1.90 2.22 -6.99
CA LYS A 21 2.28 0.94 -7.60
C LYS A 21 1.09 0.00 -7.65
N ARG A 22 0.91 -0.63 -8.80
CA ARG A 22 -0.08 -1.69 -9.03
C ARG A 22 0.62 -3.04 -9.05
N LEU A 23 0.24 -3.92 -8.13
CA LEU A 23 0.89 -5.22 -7.93
C LEU A 23 -0.14 -6.35 -7.95
N PRO A 24 0.23 -7.57 -8.36
CA PRO A 24 -0.63 -8.73 -8.16
C PRO A 24 -0.87 -8.95 -6.66
N LEU A 25 -2.06 -9.42 -6.29
CA LEU A 25 -2.30 -9.85 -4.92
C LEU A 25 -1.37 -11.02 -4.56
N ALA A 26 -0.69 -10.91 -3.42
CA ALA A 26 0.10 -12.01 -2.88
C ALA A 26 -0.80 -13.24 -2.59
N PRO A 27 -0.27 -14.47 -2.70
CA PRO A 27 -0.99 -15.68 -2.33
C PRO A 27 -1.57 -15.61 -0.92
N LEU A 28 -2.76 -16.19 -0.69
CA LEU A 28 -3.35 -16.23 0.64
C LEU A 28 -2.73 -17.38 1.43
N ALA A 29 -1.79 -17.07 2.30
CA ALA A 29 -1.20 -18.06 3.20
C ALA A 29 -2.24 -18.55 4.22
N GLY A 30 -2.09 -19.81 4.67
CA GLY A 30 -2.97 -20.40 5.68
C GLY A 30 -3.01 -19.58 6.97
N GLY A 31 -4.20 -19.48 7.59
CA GLY A 31 -4.41 -18.69 8.81
C GLY A 31 -4.37 -17.17 8.61
N ARG A 32 -4.27 -16.67 7.37
CA ARG A 32 -4.33 -15.24 7.06
C ARG A 32 -5.68 -14.87 6.47
N VAL A 33 -6.03 -13.59 6.59
CA VAL A 33 -7.23 -13.00 5.99
C VAL A 33 -6.83 -12.02 4.90
N ARG A 34 -7.67 -11.91 3.85
CA ARG A 34 -7.54 -10.88 2.83
C ARG A 34 -8.55 -9.78 3.09
N VAL A 35 -8.07 -8.54 3.14
CA VAL A 35 -8.88 -7.35 3.40
C VAL A 35 -8.93 -6.45 2.17
N ARG A 36 -9.99 -5.65 2.08
CA ARG A 36 -10.10 -4.51 1.17
C ARG A 36 -10.27 -3.25 2.00
N MET A 37 -9.28 -2.36 1.93
CA MET A 37 -9.32 -1.07 2.64
C MET A 37 -10.50 -0.23 2.13
N ARG A 38 -11.24 0.40 3.04
CA ARG A 38 -12.33 1.33 2.72
C ARG A 38 -11.92 2.78 2.92
N PHE A 39 -11.20 3.06 4.01
CA PHE A 39 -10.72 4.39 4.39
C PHE A 39 -9.32 4.27 5.01
N ALA A 40 -8.49 5.29 4.81
CA ALA A 40 -7.16 5.42 5.42
C ALA A 40 -6.86 6.91 5.62
N PRO A 41 -6.73 7.41 6.86
CA PRO A 41 -6.41 8.82 7.10
C PRO A 41 -4.94 9.12 6.79
N VAL A 42 -4.64 10.37 6.49
CA VAL A 42 -3.27 10.90 6.45
C VAL A 42 -3.04 11.63 7.77
N ASN A 43 -2.19 11.07 8.62
CA ASN A 43 -1.85 11.63 9.92
C ASN A 43 -0.45 12.27 9.88
N PRO A 44 -0.11 13.20 10.80
CA PRO A 44 1.23 13.81 10.85
C PRO A 44 2.37 12.88 11.25
N SER A 45 2.08 11.78 11.95
CA SER A 45 3.06 10.74 12.35
C SER A 45 3.61 9.98 11.15
#